data_AF-A0A8K1CJI4-F1
#
_entry.id   AF-A0A8K1CJI4-F1
#
_cell.length_a   1.000
_cell.length_b   1.000
_cell.length_c   1.000
_cell.angle_alpha   90.00
_cell.angle_beta   90.00
_cell.angle_gamma   90.00
#
_symmetry.space_group_name_H-M   'P 1'
#
loop_
_entity.id
_entity.type
_entity.pdbx_description
1 polymer ?
#
loop_
_entity_poly.entity_id
_entity_poly.type
_entity_poly.pdbx_seq_one_letter_code
_entity_poly.pdbx_strand_id
1 'polypeptide(L)'
;MSNESTYPQCLSLIRFHEMLQDGTLGAKEVQSLLMDRRIHGEYVALRQCDAAFQDMVALGAQKKRGGVHQHQHAAQNENIPEGMTPEEAKYITYVHCASTALCPSSVREWYACLEDVREGKRPVEDCKAVKSMLERCLRAETDHLFRASQGHVFRSSS
;
A
#
# COMPACT_ATOMS: atom_id res chain seq x y z
N MET A 1 19.64 5.57 -16.79
CA MET A 1 19.37 4.22 -16.28
C MET A 1 18.18 4.33 -15.37
N SER A 2 17.03 3.82 -15.80
CA SER A 2 15.78 3.95 -15.05
C SER A 2 15.91 3.15 -13.76
N ASN A 3 15.86 3.81 -12.60
CA ASN A 3 15.71 3.15 -11.30
C ASN A 3 14.34 2.44 -11.30
N GLU A 4 14.27 1.21 -11.84
CA GLU A 4 13.16 0.32 -11.52
C GLU A 4 13.27 0.02 -10.04
N SER A 5 12.47 0.71 -9.24
CA SER A 5 12.38 0.47 -7.80
C SER A 5 12.17 -1.03 -7.57
N THR A 6 12.96 -1.67 -6.71
CA THR A 6 12.75 -3.07 -6.32
C THR A 6 11.34 -3.30 -5.79
N TYR A 7 10.67 -2.25 -5.28
CA TYR A 7 9.38 -2.36 -4.61
C TYR A 7 8.18 -2.17 -5.55
N PRO A 8 7.05 -2.86 -5.28
CA PRO A 8 5.81 -2.69 -6.02
C PRO A 8 5.33 -1.24 -6.02
N GLN A 9 4.87 -0.73 -7.17
CA GLN A 9 4.26 0.58 -7.32
C GLN A 9 2.75 0.51 -7.08
N CYS A 10 2.27 1.14 -6.00
CA CYS A 10 0.87 1.06 -5.57
C CYS A 10 0.19 2.44 -5.43
N LEU A 11 0.48 3.37 -6.34
CA LEU A 11 -0.02 4.76 -6.25
C LEU A 11 -1.54 4.87 -6.17
N SER A 12 -2.29 4.05 -6.91
CA SER A 12 -3.76 4.05 -6.87
C SER A 12 -4.27 3.68 -5.48
N LEU A 13 -3.70 2.64 -4.88
CA LEU A 13 -4.04 2.19 -3.53
C LEU A 13 -3.73 3.26 -2.49
N ILE A 14 -2.54 3.88 -2.58
CA ILE A 14 -2.15 4.97 -1.69
C ILE A 14 -3.14 6.12 -1.79
N ARG A 15 -3.51 6.53 -3.01
CA ARG A 15 -4.45 7.63 -3.21
C ARG A 15 -5.84 7.29 -2.69
N PHE A 16 -6.33 6.08 -2.92
CA PHE A 16 -7.61 5.64 -2.38
C PHE A 16 -7.62 5.61 -0.85
N HIS A 17 -6.54 5.11 -0.24
CA HIS A 17 -6.40 5.10 1.22
C HIS A 17 -6.27 6.52 1.79
N GLU A 18 -5.60 7.44 1.09
CA GLU A 18 -5.57 8.86 1.46
C GLU A 18 -6.98 9.44 1.51
N MET A 19 -7.81 9.19 0.47
CA MET A 19 -9.20 9.66 0.42
C MET A 19 -10.06 9.10 1.55
N LEU A 20 -9.76 7.88 1.99
CA LEU A 20 -10.39 7.23 3.13
C LEU A 20 -9.97 7.82 4.48
N GLN A 21 -8.75 8.36 4.58
CA GLN A 21 -8.19 8.95 5.80
C GLN A 21 -8.56 10.43 5.95
N ASP A 22 -8.48 11.20 4.87
CA ASP A 22 -8.79 12.63 4.86
C ASP A 22 -10.29 12.92 4.68
N GLY A 23 -11.09 11.87 4.41
CA GLY A 23 -12.54 11.96 4.26
C GLY A 23 -13.00 12.47 2.89
N THR A 24 -12.09 12.74 1.95
CA THR A 24 -12.44 13.23 0.60
C THR A 24 -13.18 12.21 -0.25
N LEU A 25 -13.17 10.92 0.12
CA LEU A 25 -14.05 9.92 -0.52
C LEU A 25 -15.54 10.22 -0.29
N GLY A 26 -15.89 10.82 0.84
CA GLY A 26 -17.27 11.14 1.22
C GLY A 26 -17.93 10.09 2.12
N ALA A 27 -18.80 10.55 3.03
CA ALA A 27 -19.44 9.70 4.03
C ALA A 27 -20.42 8.68 3.42
N LYS A 28 -21.07 9.01 2.30
CA LYS A 28 -22.02 8.10 1.63
C LYS A 28 -21.28 6.96 0.93
N GLU A 29 -20.14 7.25 0.37
CA GLU A 29 -19.27 6.32 -0.33
C GLU A 29 -18.63 5.35 0.66
N VAL A 30 -18.17 5.86 1.81
CA VAL A 30 -17.73 5.02 2.94
C VAL A 30 -18.87 4.15 3.47
N GLN A 31 -20.07 4.70 3.63
CA GLN A 31 -21.24 3.90 4.03
C GLN A 31 -21.54 2.79 3.02
N SER A 32 -21.34 3.03 1.72
CA SER A 32 -21.53 2.02 0.68
C SER A 32 -20.54 0.86 0.83
N LEU A 33 -19.27 1.15 1.13
CA LEU A 33 -18.25 0.14 1.42
C LEU A 33 -18.57 -0.67 2.68
N LEU A 34 -19.11 -0.02 3.72
CA LEU A 34 -19.51 -0.68 4.96
C LEU A 34 -20.70 -1.63 4.76
N MET A 35 -21.63 -1.30 3.86
CA MET A 35 -22.88 -2.04 3.69
C MET A 35 -22.83 -3.10 2.57
N ASP A 36 -21.91 -2.98 1.61
CA ASP A 36 -21.73 -3.98 0.56
C ASP A 36 -21.01 -5.23 1.10
N ARG A 37 -21.78 -6.28 1.38
CA ARG A 37 -21.27 -7.56 1.92
C ARG A 37 -20.19 -8.22 1.06
N ARG A 38 -20.10 -7.89 -0.24
CA ARG A 38 -19.11 -8.46 -1.16
C ARG A 38 -17.74 -7.82 -1.05
N ILE A 39 -17.68 -6.62 -0.47
CA ILE A 39 -16.47 -5.77 -0.38
C ILE A 39 -16.13 -5.42 1.07
N HIS A 40 -17.08 -5.60 1.98
CA HIS A 40 -16.91 -5.26 3.39
C HIS A 40 -15.66 -5.88 4.00
N GLY A 41 -15.34 -7.14 3.65
CA GLY A 41 -14.16 -7.83 4.16
C GLY A 41 -12.86 -7.16 3.74
N GLU A 42 -12.72 -6.90 2.44
CA GLU A 42 -11.57 -6.24 1.83
C GLU A 42 -11.41 -4.80 2.34
N TYR A 43 -12.52 -4.06 2.48
CA TYR A 43 -12.53 -2.73 3.07
C TYR A 43 -12.03 -2.76 4.51
N VAL A 44 -12.59 -3.61 5.38
CA VAL A 44 -12.17 -3.72 6.78
C VAL A 44 -10.71 -4.16 6.89
N ALA A 45 -10.28 -5.12 6.08
CA ALA A 45 -8.89 -5.58 6.04
C ALA A 45 -7.93 -4.45 5.64
N LEU A 46 -8.29 -3.62 4.64
CA LEU A 46 -7.50 -2.44 4.29
C LEU A 46 -7.42 -1.42 5.43
N ARG A 47 -8.53 -1.20 6.17
CA ARG A 47 -8.55 -0.28 7.33
C ARG A 47 -7.68 -0.75 8.50
N GLN A 48 -7.35 -2.04 8.59
CA GLN A 48 -6.36 -2.53 9.56
C GLN A 48 -4.95 -2.00 9.27
N CYS A 49 -4.70 -1.51 8.04
CA CYS A 49 -3.44 -0.90 7.64
C CYS A 49 -3.39 0.63 7.85
N ASP A 50 -4.39 1.23 8.49
CA ASP A 50 -4.46 2.67 8.75
C ASP A 50 -3.22 3.20 9.47
N ALA A 51 -2.75 2.50 10.50
CA ALA A 51 -1.56 2.90 11.27
C ALA A 51 -0.29 2.90 10.41
N ALA A 52 -0.09 1.84 9.60
CA ALA A 52 1.04 1.74 8.68
C ALA A 52 1.00 2.84 7.60
N PHE A 53 -0.20 3.19 7.14
CA PHE A 53 -0.40 4.29 6.19
C PHE A 53 -0.08 5.65 6.81
N GLN A 54 -0.57 5.92 8.02
CA GLN A 54 -0.30 7.17 8.73
C GLN A 54 1.20 7.36 9.01
N ASP A 55 1.88 6.30 9.44
CA ASP A 55 3.33 6.29 9.63
C ASP A 55 4.10 6.65 8.35
N MET A 56 3.67 6.09 7.20
CA MET A 56 4.26 6.36 5.90
C MET A 56 4.06 7.83 5.48
N VAL A 57 2.87 8.39 5.67
CA VAL A 57 2.56 9.78 5.27
C VAL A 57 3.19 10.81 6.21
N ALA A 58 3.28 10.53 7.52
CA ALA A 58 3.83 11.45 8.51
C ALA A 58 5.30 11.82 8.23
N LEU A 59 6.12 10.87 7.77
CA LEU A 59 7.51 11.14 7.36
C LEU A 59 7.60 12.11 6.17
N GLY A 60 6.72 11.96 5.18
CA GLY A 60 6.63 12.88 4.04
C GLY A 60 6.21 14.30 4.44
N ALA A 61 5.34 14.42 5.45
CA ALA A 61 4.89 15.70 5.98
C ALA A 61 5.95 16.42 6.83
N GLN A 62 6.74 15.68 7.62
CA GLN A 62 7.85 16.24 8.40
C GLN A 62 8.93 16.84 7.49
N LYS A 63 9.21 16.21 6.34
CA LYS A 63 10.16 16.71 5.34
C LYS A 63 9.71 18.00 4.64
N LYS A 64 8.39 18.17 4.42
CA LYS A 64 7.82 19.41 3.84
C LYS A 64 7.76 20.58 4.83
N ARG A 65 7.76 20.30 6.14
CA ARG A 65 7.69 21.32 7.20
C ARG A 65 9.06 21.71 7.78
N GLY A 66 10.14 21.02 7.39
CA GLY A 66 11.48 21.18 7.95
C GLY A 66 12.48 21.86 7.02
N GLY A 67 12.33 23.17 6.85
CA GLY A 67 13.52 24.02 6.88
C GLY A 67 13.99 24.11 8.33
N VAL A 68 15.26 23.76 8.59
CA VAL A 68 16.01 23.99 9.84
C VAL A 68 15.31 23.53 11.14
N HIS A 69 15.56 22.29 11.57
CA HIS A 69 15.93 22.01 12.96
C HIS A 69 16.58 20.63 13.05
N GLN A 70 17.91 20.66 12.98
CA GLN A 70 18.80 19.58 13.36
C GLN A 70 18.76 19.45 14.89
N HIS A 71 17.93 18.56 15.44
CA HIS A 71 18.16 17.98 16.75
C HIS A 71 17.65 16.54 16.78
N GLN A 72 18.64 15.63 16.74
CA GLN A 72 18.71 14.34 17.44
C GLN A 72 17.40 13.82 18.04
N HIS A 73 16.76 12.94 17.29
CA HIS A 73 16.31 11.63 17.79
C HIS A 73 16.43 10.67 16.62
N ALA A 74 17.66 10.33 16.26
CA ALA A 74 17.92 9.07 15.58
C ALA A 74 17.64 7.97 16.61
N ALA A 75 16.36 7.61 16.77
CA ALA A 75 16.04 6.25 17.14
C ALA A 75 16.62 5.42 16.00
N GLN A 76 17.85 4.95 16.20
CA GLN A 76 18.45 3.88 15.43
C GLN A 76 17.46 2.73 15.56
N ASN A 77 16.57 2.62 14.59
CA ASN A 77 15.71 1.46 14.49
C ASN A 77 16.64 0.39 13.93
N GLU A 78 17.31 -0.34 14.82
CA GLU A 78 18.38 -1.33 14.56
C GLU A 78 17.97 -2.49 13.63
N ASN A 79 16.80 -2.41 13.00
CA ASN A 79 16.22 -3.41 12.12
C ASN A 79 16.05 -2.93 10.66
N ILE A 80 16.57 -1.75 10.30
CA ILE A 80 16.52 -1.28 8.90
C ILE A 80 17.72 -1.88 8.15
N PRO A 81 17.52 -2.68 7.08
CA PRO A 81 18.61 -3.22 6.27
C PRO A 81 19.55 -2.12 5.77
N GLU A 82 20.86 -2.40 5.74
CA GLU A 82 21.87 -1.46 5.24
C GLU A 82 21.48 -0.95 3.85
N GLY A 83 21.39 0.38 3.70
CA GLY A 83 21.02 1.04 2.43
C GLY A 83 19.54 1.37 2.23
N MET A 84 18.64 0.98 3.16
CA MET A 84 17.24 1.37 3.12
C MET A 84 16.99 2.66 3.91
N THR A 85 16.33 3.64 3.28
CA THR A 85 15.91 4.87 3.96
C THR A 85 14.72 4.61 4.89
N PRO A 86 14.54 5.41 5.96
CA PRO A 86 13.35 5.32 6.80
C PRO A 86 12.04 5.45 6.01
N GLU A 87 11.99 6.29 4.97
CA GLU A 87 10.84 6.42 4.09
C GLU A 87 10.55 5.12 3.31
N GLU A 88 11.58 4.46 2.79
CA GLU A 88 11.44 3.16 2.12
C GLU A 88 10.96 2.08 3.09
N ALA A 89 11.50 2.04 4.32
CA ALA A 89 11.07 1.09 5.33
C ALA A 89 9.57 1.21 5.66
N LYS A 90 9.07 2.45 5.85
CA LYS A 90 7.65 2.69 6.08
C LYS A 90 6.78 2.39 4.87
N TYR A 91 7.25 2.74 3.66
CA TYR A 91 6.56 2.37 2.42
C TYR A 91 6.39 0.86 2.29
N ILE A 92 7.46 0.09 2.51
CA ILE A 92 7.44 -1.37 2.44
C ILE A 92 6.50 -1.95 3.50
N THR A 93 6.50 -1.39 4.71
CA THR A 93 5.60 -1.82 5.80
C THR A 93 4.14 -1.63 5.40
N TYR A 94 3.80 -0.46 4.83
CA TYR A 94 2.46 -0.20 4.31
C TYR A 94 2.09 -1.14 3.16
N VAL A 95 2.96 -1.27 2.16
CA VAL A 95 2.75 -2.16 1.00
C VAL A 95 2.56 -3.59 1.46
N HIS A 96 3.35 -4.08 2.42
CA HIS A 96 3.21 -5.41 2.98
C HIS A 96 1.84 -5.63 3.61
N CYS A 97 1.40 -4.69 4.47
CA CYS A 97 0.11 -4.77 5.13
C CYS A 97 -1.03 -4.80 4.09
N ALA A 98 -1.07 -3.81 3.21
CA ALA A 98 -2.15 -3.66 2.24
C ALA A 98 -2.18 -4.80 1.21
N SER A 99 -1.00 -5.28 0.80
CA SER A 99 -0.89 -6.44 -0.10
C SER A 99 -1.30 -7.75 0.57
N THR A 100 -1.05 -7.91 1.86
CA THR A 100 -1.53 -9.09 2.60
C THR A 100 -3.04 -9.06 2.77
N ALA A 101 -3.61 -7.87 3.00
CA ALA A 101 -5.05 -7.68 3.11
C ALA A 101 -5.80 -7.94 1.78
N LEU A 102 -5.27 -7.43 0.66
CA LEU A 102 -6.00 -7.42 -0.62
C LEU A 102 -5.51 -8.49 -1.61
N CYS A 103 -4.22 -8.83 -1.57
CA CYS A 103 -3.56 -9.66 -2.57
C CYS A 103 -2.66 -10.76 -1.94
N PRO A 104 -3.20 -11.58 -1.01
CA PRO A 104 -2.41 -12.49 -0.17
C PRO A 104 -1.59 -13.52 -0.97
N SER A 105 -2.09 -13.97 -2.13
CA SER A 105 -1.36 -14.90 -3.00
C SER A 105 -0.20 -14.21 -3.70
N SER A 106 -0.44 -13.07 -4.36
CA SER A 106 0.59 -12.35 -5.10
C SER A 106 1.69 -11.79 -4.19
N VAL A 107 1.35 -11.36 -2.98
CA VAL A 107 2.36 -10.88 -2.02
C VAL A 107 3.24 -12.03 -1.55
N ARG A 108 2.68 -13.23 -1.32
CA ARG A 108 3.45 -14.41 -0.92
C ARG A 108 4.44 -14.82 -2.00
N GLU A 109 4.01 -14.86 -3.26
CA GLU A 109 4.89 -15.17 -4.39
C GLU A 109 6.01 -14.14 -4.52
N TRP A 110 5.69 -12.86 -4.35
CA TRP A 110 6.67 -11.77 -4.39
C TRP A 110 7.74 -11.94 -3.30
N TYR A 111 7.34 -12.15 -2.04
CA TYR A 111 8.29 -12.39 -0.96
C TYR A 111 9.10 -13.67 -1.16
N ALA A 112 8.48 -14.76 -1.63
CA ALA A 112 9.22 -15.98 -1.96
C ALA A 112 10.32 -15.72 -2.99
N CYS A 113 10.05 -14.88 -3.99
CA CYS A 113 11.07 -14.50 -4.96
C CYS A 113 12.20 -13.67 -4.33
N LEU A 114 11.88 -12.71 -3.46
CA LEU A 114 12.88 -11.93 -2.74
C LEU A 114 13.74 -12.78 -1.79
N GLU A 115 13.16 -13.80 -1.16
CA GLU A 115 13.91 -14.75 -0.35
C GLU A 115 14.90 -15.57 -1.20
N ASP A 116 14.49 -16.04 -2.38
CA ASP A 116 15.40 -16.70 -3.33
C ASP A 116 16.55 -15.78 -3.76
N VAL A 117 16.29 -14.48 -3.94
CA VAL A 117 17.33 -13.48 -4.24
C VAL A 117 18.28 -13.31 -3.06
N ARG A 118 17.74 -13.20 -1.83
CA ARG A 118 18.55 -13.08 -0.61
C ARG A 118 19.46 -14.29 -0.39
N GLU A 119 18.99 -15.47 -0.77
CA GLU A 119 19.75 -16.72 -0.71
C GLU A 119 20.71 -16.91 -1.91
N GLY A 120 20.76 -15.95 -2.84
CA GLY A 120 21.65 -15.99 -4.00
C GLY A 120 21.24 -17.00 -5.07
N LYS A 121 20.00 -17.50 -5.03
CA LYS A 121 19.49 -18.50 -5.98
C LYS A 121 19.09 -17.91 -7.33
N ARG A 122 18.81 -16.60 -7.39
CA ARG A 122 18.48 -15.88 -8.63
C ARG A 122 18.78 -14.38 -8.51
N PRO A 123 18.97 -13.68 -9.65
CA PRO A 123 19.05 -12.21 -9.68
C PRO A 123 17.70 -11.55 -9.37
N VAL A 124 17.72 -10.30 -8.89
CA VAL A 124 16.51 -9.56 -8.49
C VAL A 124 15.60 -9.23 -9.67
N GLU A 125 16.18 -9.10 -10.85
CA GLU A 125 15.50 -8.85 -12.13
C GLU A 125 14.50 -9.96 -12.47
N ASP A 126 14.77 -11.20 -12.05
CA ASP A 126 13.88 -12.35 -12.27
C ASP A 126 12.58 -12.22 -11.46
N CYS A 127 12.55 -11.41 -10.40
CA CYS A 127 11.35 -11.15 -9.63
C CYS A 127 10.40 -10.15 -10.30
N LYS A 128 10.82 -9.47 -11.38
CA LYS A 128 10.02 -8.43 -12.05
C LYS A 128 8.63 -8.90 -12.47
N ALA A 129 8.51 -10.13 -12.98
CA ALA A 129 7.22 -10.69 -13.40
C ALA A 129 6.24 -10.83 -12.22
N VAL A 130 6.72 -11.37 -11.10
CA VAL A 130 5.94 -11.58 -9.88
C VAL A 130 5.60 -10.23 -9.23
N LYS A 131 6.53 -9.27 -9.26
CA LYS A 131 6.29 -7.88 -8.87
C LYS A 131 5.09 -7.29 -9.61
N SER A 132 5.10 -7.40 -10.94
CA SER A 132 4.04 -6.88 -11.79
C SER A 132 2.71 -7.58 -11.56
N MET A 133 2.70 -8.86 -11.15
CA MET A 133 1.47 -9.54 -10.74
C MET A 133 0.87 -8.92 -9.48
N LEU A 134 1.70 -8.66 -8.47
CA LEU A 134 1.26 -8.00 -7.25
C LEU A 134 0.72 -6.58 -7.53
N GLU A 135 1.44 -5.79 -8.33
CA GLU A 135 0.99 -4.44 -8.72
C GLU A 135 -0.35 -4.46 -9.47
N ARG A 136 -0.54 -5.42 -10.38
CA ARG A 136 -1.81 -5.60 -11.10
C ARG A 136 -2.94 -6.00 -10.15
N CYS A 137 -2.69 -6.91 -9.21
CA CYS A 137 -3.67 -7.30 -8.20
C CYS A 137 -4.09 -6.09 -7.36
N LEU A 138 -3.12 -5.35 -6.81
CA LEU A 138 -3.41 -4.17 -5.99
C LEU A 138 -4.21 -3.12 -6.74
N ARG A 139 -3.89 -2.90 -8.03
CA ARG A 139 -4.68 -2.00 -8.89
C ARG A 139 -6.11 -2.50 -9.06
N ALA A 140 -6.29 -3.78 -9.37
CA ALA A 140 -7.61 -4.38 -9.57
C ALA A 140 -8.47 -4.31 -8.29
N GLU A 141 -7.91 -4.64 -7.13
CA GLU A 141 -8.63 -4.57 -5.85
C GLU A 141 -8.94 -3.12 -5.45
N THR A 142 -8.03 -2.19 -5.71
CA THR A 142 -8.29 -0.76 -5.51
C THR A 142 -9.45 -0.28 -6.39
N ASP A 143 -9.45 -0.64 -7.67
CA ASP A 143 -10.52 -0.29 -8.60
C ASP A 143 -11.85 -0.93 -8.18
N HIS A 144 -11.81 -2.15 -7.65
CA HIS A 144 -12.98 -2.85 -7.15
C HIS A 144 -13.59 -2.13 -5.94
N LEU A 145 -12.77 -1.79 -4.94
CA LEU A 145 -13.17 -0.97 -3.79
C LEU A 145 -13.72 0.39 -4.23
N PHE A 146 -13.01 1.10 -5.12
CA PHE A 146 -13.43 2.41 -5.59
C PHE A 146 -14.78 2.33 -6.32
N ARG A 147 -15.00 1.34 -7.19
CA ARG A 147 -16.30 1.16 -7.87
C ARG A 147 -17.43 0.84 -6.89
N ALA A 148 -17.16 0.01 -5.89
CA ALA A 148 -18.15 -0.31 -4.86
C ALA A 148 -18.53 0.92 -4.01
N SER A 149 -17.58 1.84 -3.79
CA SER A 149 -17.85 3.08 -3.04
C SER A 149 -18.77 4.04 -3.79
N GLN A 150 -18.80 4.02 -5.13
CA GLN A 150 -19.64 4.92 -5.93
C GLN A 150 -21.14 4.58 -5.87
N GLY A 151 -21.52 3.48 -5.21
CA GLY A 151 -22.89 2.97 -5.20
C GLY A 151 -23.34 2.51 -6.60
N HIS A 152 -24.44 1.75 -6.67
CA HIS A 152 -25.02 1.38 -7.95
C HIS A 152 -25.57 2.63 -8.65
N VAL A 153 -24.80 3.21 -9.58
CA VAL A 153 -25.30 4.20 -10.56
C VAL A 153 -26.42 3.60 -11.45
N PHE A 154 -26.62 2.27 -11.40
CA PHE A 154 -27.76 1.58 -11.99
C PHE A 154 -28.55 0.78 -10.95
N ARG A 155 -29.44 1.45 -10.21
CA ARG A 155 -30.72 0.83 -9.84
C ARG A 155 -31.78 1.50 -10.69
N SER A 156 -32.15 0.87 -11.80
CA SER A 156 -33.39 1.19 -12.50
C SER A 156 -34.54 0.95 -11.53
N SER A 157 -35.31 2.00 -11.28
CA SER A 157 -36.63 1.88 -10.65
C SER A 157 -37.46 0.89 -11.45
N SER A 158 -37.86 -0.21 -10.83
CA SER A 158 -38.93 -1.10 -11.31
C SER A 158 -39.62 -1.71 -10.10
#